data_AF-A0A3C0TCG9-F1
#
_entry.id   AF-A0A3C0TCG9-F1
#
_cell.length_a   1.000
_cell.length_b   1.000
_cell.length_c   1.000
_cell.angle_alpha   90.00
_cell.angle_beta   90.00
_cell.angle_gamma   90.00
#
_symmetry.space_group_name_H-M   'P 1'
#
loop_
_entity.id
_entity.type
_entity.pdbx_description
1 polymer ?
#
loop_
_entity_poly.entity_id
_entity_poly.type
_entity_poly.pdbx_seq_one_letter_code
_entity_poly.pdbx_strand_id
1 'polypeptide(L)' 'MYQLIVDDVDQVWDQILESDLLNRHENVRATEPRNEPWGRVLYLWGPCRELWHFTQPRS' A
#
# COMPACT_ATOMS: atom_id res chain seq x y z
N MET A 1 -3.16 10.58 -7.53
CA MET A 1 -3.08 10.10 -6.14
C MET A 1 -4.47 9.61 -5.79
N TYR A 2 -4.57 8.36 -5.39
CA TYR A 2 -5.81 7.70 -5.03
C TYR A 2 -5.70 7.19 -3.59
N GLN A 3 -6.83 7.12 -2.89
CA GLN A 3 -6.89 6.58 -1.54
C GLN A 3 -7.96 5.51 -1.46
N LEU A 4 -7.60 4.37 -0.87
CA LEU A 4 -8.49 3.30 -0.52
C LEU A 4 -8.50 3.14 1.00
N ILE A 5 -9.69 3.25 1.60
CA ILE A 5 -9.89 2.90 3.01
C ILE A 5 -10.07 1.38 3.09
N VAL A 6 -9.30 0.73 3.95
CA VAL A 6 -9.31 -0.72 4.14
C VAL A 6 -9.46 -1.05 5.62
N ASP A 7 -9.97 -2.24 5.91
CA ASP A 7 -10.17 -2.71 7.29
C ASP A 7 -8.83 -3.08 7.96
N ASP A 8 -7.88 -3.63 7.19
CA ASP A 8 -6.57 -4.08 7.66
C ASP A 8 -5.49 -3.77 6.61
N VAL A 9 -4.55 -2.88 6.94
CA VAL A 9 -3.44 -2.52 6.02
C VAL A 9 -2.34 -3.59 6.00
N ASP A 10 -2.14 -4.34 7.08
CA ASP A 10 -1.13 -5.40 7.11
C ASP A 10 -1.54 -6.56 6.21
N GLN A 11 -2.83 -6.90 6.16
CA GLN A 11 -3.34 -7.88 5.20
C GLN A 11 -3.09 -7.46 3.74
N VAL A 12 -3.24 -6.17 3.41
CA VAL A 12 -2.94 -5.64 2.07
C VAL A 12 -1.44 -5.79 1.75
N TRP A 13 -0.58 -5.57 2.74
CA TRP A 13 0.86 -5.74 2.58
C TRP A 13 1.23 -7.19 2.27
N ASP A 14 0.68 -8.15 3.02
CA ASP A 14 0.91 -9.58 2.78
C ASP A 14 0.50 -9.97 1.35
N GLN A 15 -0.68 -9.51 0.89
CA GLN A 15 -1.14 -9.76 -0.48
C GLN A 15 -0.20 -9.19 -1.54
N ILE A 16 0.38 -8.00 -1.30
CA ILE A 16 1.38 -7.40 -2.21
C ILE A 16 2.63 -8.29 -2.28
N LEU A 17 3.13 -8.78 -1.15
CA LEU A 17 4.29 -9.66 -1.11
C LEU A 17 4.01 -11.01 -1.79
N GLU A 18 2.88 -11.64 -1.47
CA GLU A 18 2.46 -12.92 -2.05
C GLU A 18 2.26 -12.83 -3.58
N SER A 19 1.80 -11.68 -4.08
CA SER A 19 1.59 -11.46 -5.51
C SER A 19 2.89 -11.35 -6.32
N ASP A 20 4.04 -11.16 -5.66
CA ASP A 20 5.34 -10.95 -6.27
C ASP A 20 5.37 -9.73 -7.23
N LEU A 21 4.43 -8.80 -7.06
CA LEU A 21 4.22 -7.64 -7.93
C LEU A 21 5.46 -6.73 -7.99
N LEU A 22 6.16 -6.57 -6.86
CA LEU A 22 7.34 -5.72 -6.74
C LEU A 22 8.52 -6.23 -7.57
N ASN A 23 8.64 -7.55 -7.75
CA ASN A 23 9.70 -8.16 -8.57
C ASN A 23 9.30 -8.30 -10.03
N ARG A 24 8.00 -8.50 -10.30
CA ARG A 24 7.46 -8.66 -11.67
C ARG A 24 7.45 -7.36 -12.47
N HIS A 25 7.40 -6.21 -11.81
CA HIS A 25 7.28 -4.92 -12.47
C HIS A 25 8.33 -3.93 -11.95
N GLU A 26 9.33 -3.61 -12.79
CA GLU A 26 10.46 -2.73 -12.45
C GLU A 26 10.05 -1.36 -11.88
N ASN A 27 8.92 -0.83 -12.36
CA ASN A 27 8.44 0.50 -11.97
C ASN A 27 7.49 0.49 -10.77
N VAL A 28 7.10 -0.69 -10.27
CA VAL A 28 6.18 -0.82 -9.14
C VAL A 28 6.98 -0.86 -7.85
N ARG A 29 6.55 -0.05 -6.88
CA ARG A 29 7.24 0.08 -5.59
C ARG A 29 6.21 0.17 -4.49
N ALA A 30 6.55 -0.30 -3.29
CA ALA A 30 5.74 -0.11 -2.11
C ALA A 30 6.63 0.19 -0.91
N THR A 31 6.08 0.87 0.10
CA THR A 31 6.70 1.01 1.42
C THR A 31 5.94 0.19 2.42
N GLU A 32 6.63 -0.49 3.33
CA GLU A 32 6.03 -1.20 4.45
C GLU A 32 4.99 -0.35 5.21
N PRO A 33 3.93 -0.98 5.76
CA PRO A 33 2.93 -0.29 6.56
C PRO A 33 3.54 0.46 7.75
N ARG A 34 3.12 1.71 7.94
CA ARG A 34 3.56 2.54 9.06
C ARG A 34 2.40 3.26 9.71
N ASN A 35 2.60 3.62 10.98
CA ASN A 35 1.61 4.39 11.73
C ASN A 35 1.79 5.88 11.45
N GLU A 36 0.69 6.53 11.07
CA GLU A 36 0.58 7.97 10.85
C GLU A 36 -0.47 8.55 11.83
N PRO A 37 -0.53 9.88 12.03
CA PRO A 37 -1.49 10.50 12.96
C PRO A 37 -2.96 10.17 12.68
N TRP A 38 -3.31 9.82 11.44
CA TRP A 38 -4.69 9.52 11.01
C TRP A 38 -4.99 8.02 10.85
N GLY A 39 -4.01 7.14 11.01
CA GLY A 39 -4.21 5.69 10.84
C GLY A 39 -2.95 4.93 10.48
N ARG A 40 -3.11 3.64 10.19
CA ARG A 40 -2.05 2.79 9.62
C ARG A 40 -2.09 2.90 8.10
N VAL A 41 -0.94 3.10 7.46
CA VAL A 41 -0.86 3.49 6.04
C VAL A 41 0.22 2.71 5.30
N LEU A 42 -0.10 2.29 4.08
CA LEU A 42 0.84 1.75 3.10
C LEU A 42 0.75 2.57 1.80
N TYR A 43 1.92 2.84 1.19
CA TYR A 43 2.03 3.49 -0.11
C TYR A 43 2.43 2.49 -1.18
N LEU A 44 1.75 2.54 -2.33
CA LEU A 44 2.07 1.77 -3.53
C LEU A 44 2.15 2.71 -4.72
N TRP A 45 3.27 2.65 -5.45
CA TRP A 45 3.45 3.29 -6.73
C TRP A 45 3.21 2.26 -7.82
N GLY A 46 2.22 2.50 -8.67
CA GLY A 46 1.91 1.63 -9.81
C GLY A 46 2.83 1.88 -11.02
N PRO A 47 2.65 1.12 -12.11
CA PRO A 47 3.55 1.13 -13.26
C PRO A 47 3.58 2.48 -14.00
N CYS A 48 2.53 3.29 -13.90
CA CYS A 48 2.47 4.64 -14.47
C CYS A 48 2.92 5.72 -13.46
N ARG A 49 3.56 5.32 -12.35
CA ARG A 49 3.99 6.18 -11.23
C ARG A 49 2.82 6.84 -10.50
N GLU A 50 1.62 6.31 -10.66
CA GLU A 50 0.47 6.70 -9.87
C GLU A 50 0.63 6.24 -8.42
N LEU A 51 0.30 7.12 -7.49
CA LEU A 51 0.39 6.87 -6.06
C LEU A 51 -0.96 6.42 -5.50
N TRP A 52 -0.96 5.25 -4.86
CA TRP A 52 -2.06 4.69 -4.08
C TRP A 52 -1.74 4.73 -2.59
N HIS A 53 -2.69 5.23 -1.80
CA HIS A 53 -2.66 5.17 -0.35
C HIS A 53 -3.68 4.14 0.13
N PHE A 54 -3.21 3.12 0.84
CA PHE A 54 -4.07 2.20 1.57
C PHE A 54 -4.06 2.64 3.03
N THR A 55 -5.22 2.99 3.56
CA THR A 55 -5.34 3.54 4.92
C THR A 55 -6.34 2.73 5.71
N GLN A 56 -5.93 2.24 6.87
CA GLN A 56 -6.81 1.76 7.93
C GLN A 56 -6.95 2.91 8.95
N PRO A 57 -8.13 3.55 9.02
CA PRO A 57 -8.37 4.63 9.97
C PRO A 57 -8.20 4.13 11.40
N ARG A 58 -7.73 5.02 12.28
CA ARG A 58 -7.73 4.74 13.70
C ARG A 58 -9.19 4.70 14.18
N SER A 59 -9.64 3.55 14.70
CA SER A 59 -10.92 3.40 15.39
C SER A 59 -10.96 4.18 16.68
#